data_AF-A0A948QC79-F1
#
_entry.id   AF-A0A948QC79-F1
#
_cell.length_a   1.000
_cell.length_b   1.000
_cell.length_c   1.000
_cell.angle_alpha   90.00
_cell.angle_beta   90.00
_cell.angle_gamma   90.00
#
_symmetry.space_group_name_H-M   'P 1'
#
loop_
_entity.id
_entity.type
_entity.pdbx_description
1 polymer ?
#
loop_
_entity_poly.entity_id
_entity_poly.type
_entity_poly.pdbx_seq_one_letter_code
_entity_poly.pdbx_strand_id
1 'polypeptide(L)' 'MDIKKINKTIEYKKINLGIIGLGYVGLPLAVEFAKAGIKTLGVEISESKTQNINKGKSYIED' A
#
# COMPACT_ATOMS: atom_id res chain seq x y z
N MET A 1 32.70 25.60 -17.84
CA MET A 1 31.53 25.97 -17.03
C MET A 1 30.68 24.70 -16.90
N ASP A 2 31.04 23.85 -15.93
CA ASP A 2 30.46 22.51 -15.82
C ASP A 2 29.13 22.57 -15.08
N ILE A 3 28.05 22.28 -15.80
CA ILE A 3 26.70 22.10 -15.26
C ILE A 3 26.69 20.74 -14.52
N LYS A 4 27.28 20.71 -13.33
CA LYS A 4 27.27 19.53 -12.46
C LYS A 4 25.84 19.26 -11.97
N LYS A 5 25.23 18.21 -12.53
CA LYS A 5 24.29 17.28 -11.89
C LYS A 5 23.19 17.92 -11.02
N ILE A 6 22.11 18.37 -11.64
CA ILE A 6 20.78 18.40 -11.00
C ILE A 6 20.15 17.03 -11.19
N ASN A 7 20.64 16.04 -10.44
CA ASN A 7 19.89 14.81 -10.19
C ASN A 7 19.82 14.68 -8.67
N LYS A 8 18.95 15.49 -8.07
CA LYS A 8 18.54 15.28 -6.70
C LYS A 8 17.57 14.11 -6.74
N THR A 9 18.12 12.90 -6.81
CA THR A 9 17.35 11.67 -6.62
C THR A 9 16.63 11.85 -5.30
N ILE A 10 15.30 11.98 -5.35
CA ILE A 10 14.50 11.92 -4.14
C ILE A 10 14.67 10.49 -3.66
N GLU A 11 15.59 10.27 -2.73
CA GLU A 11 15.60 9.06 -1.92
C GLU A 11 14.30 9.12 -1.12
N TYR A 12 13.25 8.51 -1.68
CA TYR A 12 12.07 8.19 -0.90
C TYR A 12 12.57 7.33 0.26
N LYS A 13 12.62 7.91 1.47
CA LYS A 13 12.80 7.13 2.69
C LYS A 13 11.85 5.94 2.59
N LYS A 14 12.32 4.74 2.91
CA LYS A 14 11.47 3.55 2.97
C LYS A 14 10.35 3.79 3.98
N ILE A 15 9.20 4.26 3.51
CA ILE A 15 8.02 4.52 4.33
C ILE A 15 7.28 3.20 4.47
N ASN A 16 6.84 2.91 5.68
CA ASN A 16 5.85 1.88 5.94
C ASN A 16 4.49 2.55 6.05
N LEU A 17 3.48 2.02 5.35
CA LEU A 17 2.12 2.54 5.35
C LEU A 17 1.21 1.65 6.18
N GLY A 18 0.40 2.24 7.06
CA GLY A 18 -0.67 1.55 7.78
C GLY A 18 -2.04 2.05 7.32
N ILE A 19 -2.98 1.15 7.06
CA ILE A 19 -4.37 1.47 6.69
C ILE A 19 -5.31 0.74 7.66
N ILE A 20 -6.20 1.49 8.32
CA ILE A 20 -7.19 0.94 9.25
C ILE A 20 -8.56 0.92 8.56
N GLY A 21 -9.15 -0.26 8.48
CA GLY A 21 -10.38 -0.57 7.74
C GLY A 21 -10.06 -0.97 6.30
N LEU A 22 -10.37 -2.20 5.92
CA LEU A 22 -10.14 -2.75 4.58
C LEU A 22 -11.45 -2.90 3.79
N GLY A 23 -12.38 -1.95 3.99
CA GLY A 23 -13.60 -1.87 3.20
C GLY A 23 -13.38 -1.40 1.77
N TYR A 24 -14.47 -0.95 1.14
CA TYR A 24 -14.51 -0.50 -0.26
C TYR A 24 -13.37 0.44 -0.67
N VAL A 25 -12.98 1.39 0.19
CA VAL A 25 -11.91 2.34 -0.11
C VAL A 25 -10.54 1.84 0.38
N GLY A 26 -10.50 1.26 1.58
CA GLY A 26 -9.25 0.92 2.25
C GLY A 26 -8.49 -0.23 1.59
N LEU A 27 -9.19 -1.26 1.09
CA LEU A 27 -8.54 -2.39 0.43
C LEU A 27 -7.92 -1.98 -0.92
N PRO A 28 -8.63 -1.33 -1.86
CA PRO A 28 -8.01 -0.85 -3.09
C PRO A 28 -6.81 0.08 -2.82
N LEU A 29 -6.93 0.98 -1.85
CA LEU A 29 -5.83 1.88 -1.47
C LEU A 29 -4.59 1.10 -0.99
N ALA A 30 -4.80 0.10 -0.11
CA ALA A 30 -3.72 -0.74 0.39
C ALA A 30 -3.01 -1.52 -0.73
N VAL A 31 -3.80 -2.04 -1.67
CA VAL A 31 -3.30 -2.77 -2.84
C VAL A 31 -2.48 -1.86 -3.74
N GLU A 32 -2.96 -0.65 -4.06
CA GLU A 32 -2.23 0.28 -4.94
C GLU A 32 -0.90 0.73 -4.36
N PHE A 33 -0.83 1.00 -3.05
CA PHE A 33 0.45 1.31 -2.40
C PHE A 33 1.39 0.10 -2.34
N ALA A 34 0.86 -1.10 -2.09
CA ALA A 34 1.66 -2.32 -2.13
C ALA A 34 2.23 -2.56 -3.55
N LYS A 35 1.44 -2.36 -4.61
CA LYS A 35 1.88 -2.44 -6.01
C LYS A 35 2.95 -1.40 -6.34
N ALA A 36 2.89 -0.21 -5.74
CA ALA A 36 3.91 0.83 -5.87
C ALA A 36 5.22 0.53 -5.11
N GLY A 37 5.34 -0.63 -4.46
CA GLY A 37 6.54 -1.06 -3.74
C GLY A 37 6.66 -0.50 -2.31
N ILE A 38 5.59 0.10 -1.78
CA ILE A 38 5.53 0.57 -0.40
C ILE A 38 5.14 -0.59 0.51
N LYS A 39 5.84 -0.76 1.63
CA LYS A 39 5.50 -1.79 2.62
C LYS A 39 4.21 -1.37 3.33
N THR A 40 3.11 -2.04 3.01
CA THR A 40 1.77 -1.71 3.50
C THR A 40 1.26 -2.75 4.51
N LEU A 41 0.71 -2.29 5.64
CA LEU A 41 -0.01 -3.09 6.63
C LEU A 41 -1.48 -2.65 6.65
N GLY A 42 -2.39 -3.58 6.31
CA GLY A 42 -3.82 -3.39 6.49
C GLY A 42 -4.30 -3.93 7.83
N VAL A 43 -5.18 -3.19 8.51
CA VAL A 43 -5.83 -3.59 9.76
C VAL A 43 -7.33 -3.65 9.52
N GLU A 44 -7.96 -4.78 9.84
CA GLU A 44 -9.39 -5.01 9.66
C GLU A 44 -9.93 -5.76 10.90
N ILE A 45 -11.10 -5.35 11.38
CA ILE A 45 -11.70 -5.91 12.60
C ILE A 45 -12.33 -7.28 12.34
N SER A 46 -12.81 -7.52 11.11
CA SER A 46 -13.37 -8.81 10.73
C SER A 46 -12.27 -9.82 10.40
N GLU A 47 -12.11 -10.83 11.26
CA GLU A 47 -11.15 -11.91 11.05
C GLU A 47 -11.36 -12.63 9.70
N SER A 48 -12.63 -12.92 9.34
CA SER A 48 -12.98 -13.56 8.07
C SER A 48 -12.51 -12.74 6.85
N LYS A 49 -12.72 -11.41 6.88
CA LYS A 49 -12.24 -10.50 5.82
C LYS A 49 -10.72 -10.51 5.73
N THR A 50 -10.04 -10.40 6.86
CA THR A 50 -8.57 -10.44 6.94
C THR A 50 -8.01 -11.75 6.39
N GLN A 51 -8.60 -12.90 6.75
CA GLN A 51 -8.18 -14.21 6.25
C GLN A 51 -8.37 -14.34 4.73
N ASN A 52 -9.48 -13.83 4.19
CA ASN A 52 -9.72 -13.83 2.74
C ASN A 52 -8.71 -12.94 1.99
N ILE A 53 -8.49 -11.71 2.47
CA ILE A 53 -7.50 -10.79 1.88
C ILE A 53 -6.09 -11.41 1.89
N ASN A 54 -5.67 -12.00 3.01
CA ASN A 54 -4.36 -12.65 3.13
C ASN A 54 -4.21 -13.89 2.23
N LYS A 55 -5.33 -14.48 1.77
CA LYS A 55 -5.36 -15.55 0.76
C LYS A 55 -5.46 -15.01 -0.68
N GLY A 56 -5.39 -13.69 -0.87
CA GLY A 56 -5.55 -13.04 -2.18
C GLY A 56 -6.98 -13.05 -2.70
N LYS A 57 -7.99 -13.28 -1.83
CA LYS A 57 -9.40 -13.28 -2.21
C LYS A 57 -10.04 -11.96 -1.80
N SER A 58 -10.45 -11.16 -2.79
CA SER A 58 -11.29 -9.98 -2.54
C SER A 58 -12.72 -10.42 -2.19
N TYR A 59 -13.32 -9.73 -1.21
CA TYR A 59 -14.76 -9.80 -0.93
C TYR A 59 -15.49 -8.54 -1.42
N ILE A 60 -14.76 -7.61 -2.04
CA ILE A 60 -15.32 -6.43 -2.69
C ILE A 60 -15.47 -6.81 -4.16
N GLU A 61 -16.69 -6.75 -4.66
CA GLU A 61 -16.97 -6.75 -6.09
C GLU A 61 -16.59 -5.38 -6.63
N ASP A 62 -15.82 -5.36 -7.73
CA ASP A 62 -15.34 -4.14 -8.41
C ASP A 62 -16.50 -3.24 -8.90
#